data_AF-F2R8Y7-F1
#
_entry.id   AF-F2R8Y7-F1
#
_cell.length_a   1.000
_cell.length_b   1.000
_cell.length_c   1.000
_cell.angle_alpha   90.00
_cell.angle_beta   90.00
_cell.angle_gamma   90.00
#
_symmetry.space_group_name_H-M   'P 1'
#
loop_
_entity.id
_entity.type
_entity.pdbx_description
1 polymer ?
#
loop_
_entity_poly.entity_id
_entity_poly.type
_entity_poly.pdbx_seq_one_letter_code
_entity_poly.pdbx_strand_id
1 'polypeptide(L)'
;MAGGFDLPPACLWSSDRVVSCRTGELKATGGVGELALDLRTAGHPDELTVDITTAWRDGVADRNPRNDRHRVLVLATGDPYVF
;
A
#
# COMPACT_ATOMS: atom_id res chain seq x y z
N MET A 1 -14.07 11.33 6.80
CA MET A 1 -14.00 10.20 5.86
C MET A 1 -12.79 10.45 4.98
N ALA A 2 -11.81 9.55 4.91
CA ALA A 2 -10.73 9.65 3.92
C ALA A 2 -11.17 8.94 2.64
N GLY A 3 -12.19 9.48 1.98
CA GLY A 3 -12.64 9.02 0.67
C GLY A 3 -12.62 10.20 -0.27
N GLY A 4 -11.92 10.09 -1.41
CA GLY A 4 -11.89 11.17 -2.39
C GLY A 4 -10.80 11.17 -3.46
N PHE A 5 -10.21 10.03 -3.86
CA PHE A 5 -9.20 10.03 -4.93
C PHE A 5 -9.42 8.90 -5.94
N ASP A 6 -8.98 9.15 -7.18
CA ASP A 6 -8.90 8.14 -8.23
C ASP A 6 -7.85 7.11 -7.84
N LEU A 7 -8.32 5.99 -7.30
CA LEU A 7 -7.48 4.83 -7.12
C LEU A 7 -7.14 4.23 -8.50
N PRO A 8 -5.94 3.65 -8.67
CA PRO A 8 -5.64 2.86 -9.84
C PRO A 8 -6.73 1.78 -10.06
N PRO A 9 -7.03 1.36 -11.30
CA PRO A 9 -8.11 0.41 -11.57
C PRO A 9 -7.98 -0.94 -10.83
N ALA A 10 -6.78 -1.28 -10.36
CA ALA A 10 -6.50 -2.48 -9.59
C ALA A 10 -6.78 -2.32 -8.08
N CYS A 11 -7.10 -1.13 -7.61
CA CYS A 11 -7.20 -0.77 -6.20
C CYS A 11 -8.64 -0.45 -5.80
N LEU A 12 -8.97 -0.77 -4.55
CA LEU A 12 -10.26 -0.43 -3.94
C LEU A 12 -10.07 -0.05 -2.47
N TRP A 13 -10.97 0.77 -1.95
CA TRP A 13 -11.07 1.05 -0.52
C TRP A 13 -11.73 -0.14 0.18
N SER A 14 -10.98 -0.83 1.03
CA SER A 14 -11.46 -1.95 1.86
C SER A 14 -12.00 -1.47 3.21
N SER A 15 -11.63 -0.25 3.62
CA SER A 15 -12.18 0.46 4.78
C SER A 15 -12.02 1.97 4.62
N ASP A 16 -12.24 2.74 5.69
CA ASP A 16 -11.99 4.19 5.72
C ASP A 16 -10.51 4.57 5.67
N ARG A 17 -9.59 3.61 5.90
CA ARG A 17 -8.13 3.83 5.97
C ARG A 17 -7.31 2.77 5.27
N VAL A 18 -7.95 1.77 4.67
CA VAL A 18 -7.27 0.65 4.02
C VAL A 18 -7.62 0.63 2.54
N VAL A 19 -6.59 0.67 1.71
CA VAL A 19 -6.67 0.43 0.27
C VAL A 19 -6.10 -0.96 -0.01
N SER A 20 -6.82 -1.76 -0.79
CA SER A 20 -6.36 -3.06 -1.25
C SER A 20 -6.19 -3.02 -2.76
N CYS A 21 -5.01 -3.41 -3.24
CA CYS A 21 -4.65 -3.39 -4.65
C CYS A 21 -4.31 -4.78 -5.15
N ARG A 22 -4.87 -5.16 -6.29
CA ARG A 22 -4.54 -6.41 -6.98
C ARG A 22 -3.21 -6.23 -7.71
N THR A 23 -2.20 -6.96 -7.26
CA THR A 23 -0.87 -7.01 -7.91
C THR A 23 -0.79 -8.04 -9.04
N GLY A 24 -1.72 -9.00 -9.08
CA GLY A 24 -1.67 -10.12 -10.01
C GLY A 24 -0.79 -11.26 -9.47
N GLU A 25 -0.23 -12.08 -10.36
CA GLU A 25 0.70 -13.14 -9.96
C GLU A 25 2.04 -12.55 -9.49
N LEU A 26 2.34 -12.70 -8.21
CA LEU A 26 3.66 -12.40 -7.65
C LEU A 26 4.61 -13.57 -7.98
N LYS A 27 5.47 -13.37 -8.97
CA LYS A 27 6.48 -14.37 -9.34
C LYS A 27 7.57 -14.42 -8.27
N ALA A 28 8.00 -15.62 -7.90
CA ALA A 28 9.12 -15.83 -6.97
C ALA A 28 10.43 -15.22 -7.49
N THR A 29 10.57 -15.11 -8.82
CA THR A 29 11.65 -14.42 -9.51
C THR A 29 11.05 -13.59 -10.65
N GLY A 30 11.42 -12.32 -10.77
CA GLY A 30 10.83 -11.43 -11.78
C GLY A 30 11.14 -9.96 -11.56
N GLY A 31 10.74 -9.14 -12.53
CA GLY A 31 10.96 -7.69 -12.49
C GLY A 31 10.12 -6.98 -11.45
N VAL A 32 10.60 -5.80 -11.05
CA VAL A 32 9.91 -4.89 -10.12
C VAL A 32 8.75 -4.23 -10.87
N GLY A 33 7.54 -4.37 -10.34
CA GLY A 33 6.39 -3.55 -10.74
C GLY A 33 6.22 -2.40 -9.76
N GLU A 34 5.90 -1.20 -10.26
CA GLU A 34 5.61 -0.05 -9.43
C GLU A 34 4.09 0.13 -9.27
N LEU A 35 3.64 0.39 -8.05
CA LEU A 35 2.28 0.78 -7.73
C LEU A 35 2.29 2.14 -7.05
N ALA A 36 1.96 3.19 -7.80
CA ALA A 36 1.85 4.54 -7.28
C ALA A 36 0.44 4.79 -6.71
N LEU A 37 0.37 5.35 -5.51
CA LEU A 37 -0.86 5.70 -4.81
C LEU A 37 -0.79 7.15 -4.37
N ASP A 38 -1.77 7.97 -4.79
CA ASP A 38 -1.98 9.30 -4.22
C ASP A 38 -3.04 9.18 -3.10
N LEU A 39 -2.57 9.17 -1.86
CA LEU A 39 -3.41 9.03 -0.68
C LEU A 39 -3.42 10.36 0.07
N ARG A 40 -4.62 10.86 0.40
CA ARG A 40 -4.76 11.97 1.35
C ARG A 40 -5.43 11.52 2.63
N THR A 41 -5.04 12.14 3.72
CA THR A 41 -5.61 11.89 5.03
C THR A 41 -6.70 12.90 5.35
N ALA A 42 -7.56 12.55 6.32
CA ALA A 42 -8.47 13.53 6.89
C ALA A 42 -7.67 14.49 7.77
N GLY A 43 -7.73 15.79 7.46
CA GLY A 43 -6.94 16.81 8.15
C GLY A 43 -5.52 16.95 7.59
N HIS A 44 -4.63 17.54 8.38
CA HIS A 44 -3.24 17.82 7.99
C HIS A 44 -2.30 17.35 9.12
N PRO A 45 -2.12 16.03 9.29
CA PRO A 45 -1.20 15.51 10.29
C PRO A 45 0.26 15.75 9.87
N ASP A 46 1.11 16.12 10.82
CA ASP A 46 2.56 16.31 10.59
C ASP A 46 3.29 14.97 10.36
N GLU A 47 2.75 13.89 10.92
CA GLU A 47 3.31 12.54 10.89
C GLU A 47 2.22 11.49 10.69
N LEU A 48 2.53 10.49 9.86
CA LEU A 48 1.70 9.33 9.57
C LEU A 48 2.54 8.05 9.59
N THR A 49 1.94 6.96 10.05
CA THR A 49 2.48 5.61 9.82
C THR A 49 1.66 4.95 8.72
N VAL A 50 2.34 4.40 7.72
CA VAL A 50 1.73 3.56 6.67
C VAL A 50 2.22 2.13 6.85
N ASP A 51 1.27 1.19 7.01
CA ASP A 51 1.54 -0.24 7.03
C ASP A 51 1.21 -0.82 5.64
N ILE A 52 2.20 -1.40 4.99
CA ILE A 52 2.08 -2.05 3.68
C ILE A 52 2.23 -3.54 3.89
N THR A 53 1.24 -4.30 3.43
CA THR A 53 1.23 -5.76 3.59
C THR A 53 0.78 -6.47 2.33
N THR A 54 1.37 -7.62 2.04
CA THR A 54 0.91 -8.50 0.96
C THR A 54 -0.32 -9.29 1.42
N ALA A 55 -1.44 -9.10 0.73
CA ALA A 55 -2.64 -9.91 0.94
C ALA A 55 -2.55 -11.19 0.11
N TRP A 56 -2.29 -12.30 0.79
CA TRP A 56 -2.18 -13.62 0.22
C TRP A 56 -3.55 -14.29 0.02
N ARG A 57 -3.76 -14.95 -1.13
CA ARG A 57 -4.98 -15.73 -1.42
C ARG A 57 -4.63 -17.21 -1.59
N ASP A 58 -5.62 -18.09 -1.40
CA ASP A 58 -5.58 -19.51 -1.77
C ASP A 58 -4.50 -20.32 -1.03
N GLY A 59 -4.18 -19.92 0.21
CA GLY A 59 -3.25 -20.64 1.08
C GLY A 59 -1.77 -20.52 0.68
N VAL A 60 -1.46 -19.75 -0.36
CA VAL A 60 -0.10 -19.45 -0.79
C VAL A 60 0.37 -18.23 -0.03
N ALA A 61 1.43 -18.35 0.77
CA ALA A 61 2.07 -17.24 1.46
C ALA A 61 3.59 -17.36 1.34
N ASP A 62 4.30 -16.23 1.30
CA ASP A 62 5.74 -16.26 1.53
C ASP A 62 6.01 -16.75 2.97
N ARG A 63 7.01 -17.61 3.12
CA ARG A 63 7.46 -18.14 4.40
C ARG A 63 8.33 -17.13 5.15
N ASN A 64 8.73 -16.04 4.52
CA ASN A 64 9.48 -14.97 5.15
C ASN A 64 8.57 -13.80 5.55
N PRO A 65 7.99 -13.76 6.76
CA PRO A 65 7.07 -12.68 7.14
C PRO A 65 7.72 -11.27 7.20
N ARG A 66 9.05 -11.17 7.05
CA ARG A 66 9.80 -9.91 7.09
C ARG A 66 9.88 -9.19 5.75
N ASN A 67 9.57 -9.84 4.63
CA ASN A 67 9.60 -9.19 3.30
C ASN A 67 8.21 -8.81 2.78
N ASP A 68 7.15 -9.24 3.46
CA ASP A 68 5.76 -8.98 3.08
C ASP A 68 5.09 -7.87 3.91
N ARG A 69 5.83 -7.28 4.87
CA ARG A 69 5.31 -6.28 5.79
C ARG A 69 6.30 -5.15 5.93
N HIS A 70 5.86 -3.95 5.58
CA HIS A 70 6.63 -2.72 5.74
C HIS A 70 5.84 -1.72 6.58
N ARG A 71 6.55 -1.06 7.49
CA ARG A 71 5.99 0.04 8.28
C ARG A 71 6.84 1.27 8.00
N VAL A 72 6.21 2.28 7.39
CA VAL A 72 6.89 3.49 6.91
C VAL A 72 6.41 4.70 7.69
N LEU A 73 7.35 5.53 8.11
CA LEU A 73 7.09 6.84 8.67
C LEU A 73 7.00 7.86 7.53
N VAL A 74 5.84 8.47 7.37
CA VAL A 74 5.54 9.47 6.36
C VAL A 74 5.38 10.82 7.06
N LEU A 75 6.16 11.80 6.62
CA LEU A 75 6.13 13.15 7.16
C LEU A 75 5.41 14.08 6.17
N ALA A 76 4.85 15.18 6.67
CA ALA A 76 4.17 16.16 5.83
C ALA A 76 5.14 17.06 5.02
N THR A 77 6.17 16.47 4.38
CA THR A 77 7.13 17.21 3.54
C THR A 77 6.56 17.56 2.17
N GLY A 78 5.57 16.79 1.71
CA GLY A 78 4.98 16.91 0.37
C GLY A 78 5.73 16.13 -0.72
N ASP A 79 6.82 15.43 -0.38
CA ASP A 79 7.56 14.59 -1.31
C ASP A 79 6.91 13.20 -1.47
N PRO A 80 7.03 12.56 -2.65
CA PRO A 80 6.63 11.17 -2.81
C PRO A 80 7.54 10.24 -2.00
N TYR A 81 6.96 9.21 -1.41
CA TYR A 81 7.67 8.17 -0.67
C TYR A 81 7.74 6.89 -1.51
N VAL A 82 8.95 6.35 -1.69
CA VAL A 82 9.22 5.10 -2.41
C VAL A 82 9.82 4.09 -1.43
N PHE A 83 9.35 2.84 -1.49
CA PHE A 83 9.70 1.75 -0.59
C PHE A 83 9.95 0.45 -1.35
#